data_AF-A0A521NQH8-F1
#
_entry.id   AF-A0A521NQH8-F1
#
_cell.length_a   1.000
_cell.length_b   1.000
_cell.length_c   1.000
_cell.angle_alpha   90.00
_cell.angle_beta   90.00
_cell.angle_gamma   90.00
#
_symmetry.space_group_name_H-M   'P 1'
#
loop_
_entity.id
_entity.type
_entity.pdbx_description
1 polymer ?
#
loop_
_entity_poly.entity_id
_entity_poly.type
_entity_poly.pdbx_seq_one_letter_code
_entity_poly.pdbx_strand_id
1 'polypeptide(L)'
;MSAPQKTAVLHRMVMPDHVCPYGQKSLWLLRRKGYAVQDHHLKTREETDAFKAVHGVKTTPQTFIDGIRIGGHDDLRRFFGEKVPEPGATSYVPVIAVFAVAALIALAIDWLSMRAITAMLVPNFIAVAMCLLAMLKLQDVEKFSTMFLNYDLLARRWVPYGYIYPFAELGAGVLMLAGALTWLSAPVALFIGGVGAVSVFKAVYVDKRELKCACVGGSSNVPLGFVSLTENVMMVGMAVWMLAIR
;
A
#
# COMPACT_ATOMS: atom_id res chain seq x y z
N MET A 1 -30.00 19.27 -34.57
CA MET A 1 -28.83 18.57 -35.14
C MET A 1 -28.16 17.82 -34.00
N SER A 2 -28.22 16.48 -33.99
CA SER A 2 -27.54 15.67 -32.97
C SER A 2 -26.04 15.89 -33.08
N ALA A 3 -25.36 16.13 -31.94
CA ALA A 3 -23.91 16.24 -31.93
C ALA A 3 -23.27 14.99 -32.57
N PRO A 4 -22.19 15.12 -33.35
CA PRO A 4 -21.53 13.98 -33.95
C PRO A 4 -21.15 12.96 -32.88
N GLN A 5 -21.50 11.70 -33.12
CA GLN A 5 -21.25 10.62 -32.15
C GLN A 5 -19.75 10.42 -32.02
N LYS A 6 -19.23 10.59 -30.80
CA LYS A 6 -17.81 10.40 -30.51
C LYS A 6 -17.44 8.94 -30.74
N THR A 7 -16.45 8.66 -31.58
CA THR A 7 -15.99 7.30 -31.88
C THR A 7 -14.57 7.07 -31.39
N ALA A 8 -14.28 5.85 -30.95
CA ALA A 8 -12.94 5.44 -30.55
C ALA A 8 -12.67 4.02 -31.04
N VAL A 9 -11.44 3.73 -31.43
CA VAL A 9 -10.99 2.37 -31.76
C VAL A 9 -10.10 1.88 -30.63
N LEU A 10 -10.37 0.68 -30.13
CA LEU A 10 -9.60 0.06 -29.07
C LEU A 10 -9.09 -1.29 -29.54
N HIS A 11 -7.77 -1.46 -29.55
CA HIS A 11 -7.13 -2.75 -29.76
C HIS A 11 -6.73 -3.32 -28.40
N ARG A 12 -7.26 -4.49 -28.03
CA ARG A 12 -6.98 -5.14 -26.74
C ARG A 12 -6.86 -6.65 -26.87
N MET A 13 -6.06 -7.27 -25.99
CA MET A 13 -5.92 -8.72 -25.95
C MET A 13 -7.16 -9.37 -25.33
N VAL A 14 -7.76 -10.29 -26.07
CA VAL A 14 -8.87 -11.16 -25.64
C VAL A 14 -8.60 -12.54 -26.22
N MET A 15 -7.82 -13.33 -25.49
CA MET A 15 -7.49 -14.72 -25.82
C MET A 15 -8.36 -15.66 -24.97
N PRO A 16 -8.54 -16.94 -25.36
CA PRO A 16 -9.38 -17.88 -24.61
C PRO A 16 -9.04 -17.94 -23.11
N ASP A 17 -7.75 -17.99 -22.77
CA ASP A 17 -7.27 -18.11 -21.38
C ASP A 17 -6.74 -16.80 -20.78
N HIS A 18 -6.83 -15.68 -21.51
CA HIS A 18 -6.27 -14.42 -21.04
C HIS A 18 -6.98 -13.20 -21.62
N VAL A 19 -7.59 -12.41 -20.73
CA VAL A 19 -8.16 -11.11 -21.06
C VAL A 19 -7.36 -10.02 -20.37
N CYS A 20 -6.84 -9.06 -21.14
CA CYS A 20 -6.05 -7.97 -20.59
C CYS A 20 -6.91 -7.07 -19.66
N PRO A 21 -6.56 -6.92 -18.36
CA PRO A 21 -7.32 -6.08 -17.44
C PRO A 21 -7.33 -4.59 -17.85
N TYR A 22 -6.20 -4.08 -18.34
CA TYR A 22 -6.10 -2.69 -18.82
C TYR A 22 -6.91 -2.44 -20.09
N GLY A 23 -7.07 -3.46 -20.95
CA GLY A 23 -7.98 -3.43 -22.09
C GLY A 23 -9.43 -3.24 -21.66
N GLN A 24 -9.87 -4.01 -20.66
CA GLN A 24 -11.22 -3.86 -20.10
C GLN A 24 -11.43 -2.49 -19.45
N LYS A 25 -10.46 -2.01 -18.66
CA LYS A 25 -10.53 -0.67 -18.05
C LYS A 25 -10.59 0.44 -19.09
N SER A 26 -9.86 0.31 -20.20
CA SER A 26 -9.88 1.29 -21.30
C SER A 26 -11.22 1.29 -22.03
N LEU A 27 -11.79 0.11 -22.31
CA LEU A 27 -13.12 -0.02 -22.89
C LEU A 27 -14.19 0.63 -22.01
N TRP A 28 -14.16 0.34 -20.70
CA TRP A 28 -15.06 0.93 -19.72
C TRP A 28 -14.91 2.45 -19.66
N LEU A 29 -13.68 2.97 -19.62
CA LEU A 29 -13.41 4.40 -19.56
C LEU A 29 -13.92 5.14 -20.79
N LEU A 30 -13.67 4.61 -22.00
CA LEU A 30 -14.20 5.16 -23.25
C LEU A 30 -15.74 5.21 -23.25
N ARG A 31 -16.39 4.10 -22.90
CA ARG A 31 -17.86 4.03 -22.81
C ARG A 31 -18.42 5.01 -21.79
N ARG A 32 -17.80 5.12 -20.61
CA ARG A 32 -18.18 6.08 -19.56
C ARG A 32 -18.06 7.53 -20.01
N LYS A 33 -17.13 7.85 -20.91
CA LYS A 33 -16.94 9.19 -21.50
C LYS A 33 -17.84 9.44 -22.73
N GLY A 34 -18.74 8.50 -23.05
CA GLY A 34 -19.74 8.64 -24.12
C GLY A 34 -19.24 8.29 -25.52
N TYR A 35 -18.13 7.55 -25.64
CA TYR A 35 -17.63 7.09 -26.94
C TYR A 35 -18.32 5.80 -27.39
N ALA A 36 -18.70 5.75 -28.67
CA ALA A 36 -18.96 4.51 -29.38
C ALA A 36 -17.62 3.84 -29.71
N VAL A 37 -17.38 2.66 -29.13
CA VAL A 37 -16.07 1.99 -29.22
C VAL A 37 -16.11 0.87 -30.24
N GLN A 38 -15.24 0.94 -31.24
CA GLN A 38 -14.88 -0.18 -32.11
C GLN A 38 -13.83 -1.04 -31.38
N ASP A 39 -14.29 -2.17 -30.83
CA ASP A 39 -13.49 -3.05 -29.98
C ASP A 39 -12.83 -4.16 -30.82
N HIS A 40 -11.54 -4.01 -31.11
CA HIS A 40 -10.74 -4.96 -31.88
C HIS A 40 -9.97 -5.88 -30.94
N HIS A 41 -10.30 -7.17 -31.01
CA HIS A 41 -9.68 -8.19 -30.17
C HIS A 41 -8.45 -8.76 -30.85
N LEU A 42 -7.34 -8.76 -30.13
CA LEU A 42 -6.14 -9.52 -30.45
C LEU A 42 -6.28 -10.88 -29.75
N LYS A 43 -6.54 -11.93 -30.53
CA LYS A 43 -6.94 -13.26 -30.05
C LYS A 43 -5.78 -14.23 -29.91
N THR A 44 -4.64 -13.92 -30.53
CA THR A 44 -3.41 -14.73 -30.41
C THR A 44 -2.21 -13.87 -30.02
N ARG A 45 -1.15 -14.54 -29.58
CA ARG A 45 0.11 -13.87 -29.24
C ARG A 45 0.78 -13.32 -30.50
N GLU A 46 0.73 -14.07 -31.58
CA GLU A 46 1.25 -13.70 -32.90
C GLU A 46 0.55 -12.44 -33.43
N GLU A 47 -0.78 -12.37 -33.33
CA GLU A 47 -1.55 -11.17 -33.68
C GLU A 47 -1.15 -9.97 -32.81
N THR A 48 -0.94 -10.20 -31.51
CA THR A 48 -0.55 -9.14 -30.59
C THR A 48 0.86 -8.63 -30.90
N ASP A 49 1.80 -9.51 -31.19
CA ASP A 49 3.18 -9.17 -31.53
C ASP A 49 3.26 -8.50 -32.91
N ALA A 50 2.49 -8.98 -33.89
CA ALA A 50 2.34 -8.32 -35.18
C ALA A 50 1.75 -6.91 -35.03
N PHE A 51 0.68 -6.75 -34.24
CA PHE A 51 0.09 -5.45 -33.96
C PHE A 51 1.09 -4.49 -33.31
N LYS A 52 1.87 -4.98 -32.33
CA LYS A 52 2.93 -4.22 -31.66
C LYS A 52 4.01 -3.77 -32.64
N ALA A 53 4.45 -4.67 -33.53
CA ALA A 53 5.45 -4.37 -34.55
C ALA A 53 4.95 -3.32 -35.56
N VAL A 54 3.74 -3.49 -36.09
CA VAL A 54 3.13 -2.57 -37.07
C VAL A 54 2.96 -1.17 -36.50
N HIS A 55 2.55 -1.04 -35.24
CA HIS A 55 2.28 0.26 -34.60
C HIS A 55 3.48 0.82 -33.81
N GLY A 56 4.60 0.09 -33.77
CA GLY A 56 5.80 0.48 -33.01
C GLY A 56 5.53 0.67 -31.51
N VAL A 57 4.69 -0.17 -30.90
CA VAL A 57 4.31 -0.09 -29.48
C VAL A 57 4.82 -1.30 -28.70
N LYS A 58 5.16 -1.08 -27.43
CA LYS A 58 5.65 -2.15 -26.54
C LYS A 58 4.52 -2.90 -25.83
N THR A 59 3.34 -2.28 -25.70
CA THR A 59 2.25 -2.78 -24.87
C THR A 59 0.90 -2.62 -25.55
N THR A 60 -0.05 -3.43 -25.12
CA THR A 60 -1.48 -3.31 -25.40
C THR A 60 -2.22 -3.17 -24.07
N PRO A 61 -3.41 -2.54 -24.02
CA PRO A 61 -4.22 -2.05 -25.13
C PRO A 61 -3.66 -0.80 -25.80
N GLN A 62 -4.17 -0.48 -26.99
CA GLN A 62 -3.94 0.80 -27.67
C GLN A 62 -5.27 1.43 -28.07
N THR A 63 -5.44 2.71 -27.74
CA THR A 63 -6.64 3.50 -28.05
C THR A 63 -6.35 4.54 -29.12
N PHE A 64 -7.28 4.68 -30.06
CA PHE A 64 -7.27 5.69 -31.11
C PHE A 64 -8.59 6.46 -31.07
N ILE A 65 -8.51 7.78 -31.15
CA ILE A 65 -9.66 8.69 -31.18
C ILE A 65 -9.45 9.65 -32.35
N ASP A 66 -10.46 9.81 -33.20
CA ASP A 66 -10.39 10.65 -34.41
C ASP A 66 -9.19 10.34 -35.31
N GLY A 67 -8.81 9.05 -35.40
CA GLY A 67 -7.65 8.57 -36.16
C GLY A 67 -6.29 8.83 -35.50
N ILE A 68 -6.25 9.55 -34.38
CA ILE A 68 -5.02 9.86 -33.63
C ILE A 68 -4.80 8.79 -32.57
N ARG A 69 -3.58 8.24 -32.51
CA ARG A 69 -3.19 7.29 -31.46
C ARG A 69 -3.03 8.02 -30.13
N ILE A 70 -3.89 7.69 -29.17
CA ILE A 70 -3.82 8.20 -27.80
C ILE A 70 -2.77 7.43 -26.99
N GLY A 71 -2.72 6.10 -27.14
CA GLY A 71 -1.75 5.25 -26.45
C GLY A 71 -2.39 4.17 -25.59
N GLY A 72 -1.70 3.80 -24.51
CA GLY A 72 -2.17 2.79 -23.56
C GLY A 72 -3.24 3.32 -22.59
N HIS A 73 -3.58 2.50 -21.58
CA HIS A 73 -4.59 2.89 -20.60
C HIS A 73 -4.25 4.17 -19.83
N ASP A 74 -2.98 4.34 -19.44
CA ASP A 74 -2.52 5.54 -18.73
C ASP A 74 -2.58 6.78 -19.62
N ASP A 75 -2.20 6.67 -20.90
CA ASP A 75 -2.28 7.78 -21.85
C ASP A 75 -3.73 8.18 -22.11
N LEU A 76 -4.63 7.19 -22.17
CA LEU A 76 -6.07 7.44 -22.26
C LEU A 76 -6.62 8.17 -21.04
N ARG A 77 -6.17 7.81 -19.84
CA ARG A 77 -6.53 8.52 -18.61
C ARG A 77 -6.03 9.97 -18.63
N ARG A 78 -4.77 10.20 -19.06
CA ARG A 78 -4.22 11.55 -19.24
C ARG A 78 -5.00 12.36 -20.27
N PHE A 79 -5.38 11.75 -21.40
CA PHE A 79 -6.20 12.39 -22.43
C PHE A 79 -7.54 12.90 -21.88
N PHE A 80 -8.15 12.17 -20.94
CA PHE A 80 -9.39 12.60 -20.27
C PHE A 80 -9.18 13.51 -19.06
N GLY A 81 -7.95 14.00 -18.83
CA GLY A 81 -7.61 14.87 -17.71
C GLY A 81 -7.60 14.16 -16.35
N GLU A 82 -7.57 12.82 -16.32
CA GLU A 82 -7.43 12.08 -15.07
C GLU A 82 -5.99 12.12 -14.56
N LYS A 83 -5.83 12.22 -13.24
CA LYS A 83 -4.51 12.13 -12.60
C LYS A 83 -3.98 10.70 -12.69
N VAL A 84 -2.90 10.53 -13.45
CA VAL A 84 -2.13 9.28 -13.49
C VAL A 84 -0.87 9.48 -12.65
N PRO A 85 -0.65 8.67 -11.60
CA PRO A 85 0.58 8.76 -10.82
C PRO A 85 1.80 8.57 -11.72
N GLU A 86 2.81 9.43 -11.56
CA GLU A 86 4.09 9.20 -12.23
C GLU A 86 4.75 7.91 -11.70
N PRO A 87 5.53 7.20 -12.53
CA PRO A 87 6.32 6.08 -12.07
C PRO A 87 7.20 6.47 -10.88
N GLY A 88 6.97 5.86 -9.72
CA GLY A 88 7.70 6.16 -8.48
C GLY A 88 7.06 7.22 -7.58
N ALA A 89 5.91 7.78 -7.94
CA ALA A 89 5.19 8.73 -7.08
C ALA A 89 4.85 8.12 -5.72
N THR A 90 4.99 8.92 -4.66
CA THR A 90 4.66 8.52 -3.30
C THR A 90 3.16 8.35 -3.11
N SER A 91 2.73 7.34 -2.38
CA SER A 91 1.32 7.10 -2.06
C SER A 91 1.13 6.81 -0.59
N TYR A 92 0.29 7.59 0.08
CA TYR A 92 -0.11 7.37 1.48
C TYR A 92 -1.42 6.60 1.62
N VAL A 93 -2.11 6.31 0.51
CA VAL A 93 -3.42 5.65 0.51
C VAL A 93 -3.40 4.32 1.28
N PRO A 94 -2.40 3.42 1.11
CA PRO A 94 -2.36 2.17 1.87
C PRO A 94 -2.28 2.39 3.38
N VAL A 95 -1.48 3.35 3.82
CA VAL A 95 -1.30 3.67 5.25
C VAL A 95 -2.57 4.25 5.84
N ILE A 96 -3.17 5.22 5.15
CA ILE A 96 -4.43 5.83 5.59
C ILE A 96 -5.52 4.77 5.69
N ALA A 97 -5.58 3.82 4.75
CA ALA A 97 -6.52 2.71 4.81
C ALA A 97 -6.30 1.83 6.04
N VAL A 98 -5.05 1.47 6.36
CA VAL A 98 -4.73 0.66 7.56
C VAL A 98 -5.16 1.38 8.83
N PHE A 99 -4.79 2.65 9.02
CA PHE A 99 -5.17 3.39 10.22
C PHE A 99 -6.68 3.66 10.29
N ALA A 100 -7.34 3.92 9.16
CA ALA A 100 -8.79 4.08 9.13
C ALA A 100 -9.50 2.79 9.55
N VAL A 101 -9.06 1.64 9.05
CA VAL A 101 -9.60 0.33 9.44
C VAL A 101 -9.30 0.04 10.92
N ALA A 102 -8.11 0.35 11.41
CA ALA A 102 -7.77 0.20 12.81
C ALA A 102 -8.68 1.04 13.72
N ALA A 103 -8.97 2.29 13.34
CA ALA A 103 -9.87 3.17 14.08
C ALA A 103 -11.31 2.64 14.10
N LEU A 104 -11.81 2.13 12.98
CA LEU A 104 -13.14 1.52 12.90
C LEU A 104 -13.23 0.26 13.78
N ILE A 105 -12.21 -0.58 13.78
CA ILE A 105 -12.16 -1.77 14.64
C ILE A 105 -12.09 -1.36 16.12
N ALA A 106 -11.27 -0.38 16.49
CA ALA A 106 -11.20 0.11 17.86
C ALA A 106 -12.54 0.69 18.35
N LEU A 107 -13.24 1.45 17.50
CA LEU A 107 -14.60 1.92 17.78
C LEU A 107 -15.58 0.75 17.96
N ALA A 108 -15.47 -0.28 17.13
CA ALA A 108 -16.30 -1.47 17.25
C ALA A 108 -16.03 -2.23 18.57
N ILE A 109 -14.77 -2.32 19.01
CA ILE A 109 -14.39 -2.93 20.29
C ILE A 109 -15.00 -2.14 21.45
N ASP A 110 -14.80 -0.82 21.50
CA ASP A 110 -15.37 0.04 22.55
C ASP A 110 -16.91 -0.07 22.59
N TRP A 111 -17.55 -0.08 21.41
CA TRP A 111 -18.99 -0.26 21.31
C TRP A 111 -19.47 -1.63 21.81
N LEU A 112 -18.75 -2.71 21.49
CA LEU A 112 -19.10 -4.06 21.94
C LEU A 112 -18.88 -4.26 23.44
N SER A 113 -17.83 -3.67 24.00
CA SER A 113 -17.48 -3.81 25.42
C SER A 113 -18.31 -2.92 26.33
N MET A 114 -18.41 -1.63 26.01
CA MET A 114 -18.94 -0.60 26.92
C MET A 114 -20.17 0.14 26.36
N ARG A 115 -20.56 -0.10 25.10
CA ARG A 115 -21.65 0.62 24.40
C ARG A 115 -21.46 2.15 24.38
N ALA A 116 -20.23 2.60 24.53
CA ALA A 116 -19.86 4.01 24.59
C ALA A 116 -18.42 4.17 24.07
N ILE A 117 -18.09 5.37 23.60
CA ILE A 117 -16.70 5.73 23.28
C ILE A 117 -15.99 6.06 24.59
N THR A 118 -14.91 5.35 24.90
CA THR A 118 -14.20 5.48 26.17
C THR A 118 -12.77 5.95 25.97
N ALA A 119 -12.05 6.19 27.08
CA ALA A 119 -10.61 6.44 27.04
C ALA A 119 -9.79 5.24 26.49
N MET A 120 -10.39 4.04 26.41
CA MET A 120 -9.74 2.85 25.85
C MET A 120 -9.70 2.84 24.32
N LEU A 121 -10.42 3.76 23.65
CA LEU A 121 -10.39 3.87 22.20
C LEU A 121 -8.97 4.05 21.65
N VAL A 122 -8.17 4.91 22.28
CA VAL A 122 -6.81 5.23 21.81
C VAL A 122 -5.86 4.04 22.03
N PRO A 123 -5.78 3.41 23.22
CA PRO A 123 -5.08 2.15 23.43
C PRO A 123 -5.46 1.04 22.44
N ASN A 124 -6.77 0.82 22.26
CA ASN A 124 -7.30 -0.20 21.34
C ASN A 124 -6.91 0.10 19.90
N PHE A 125 -7.00 1.36 19.48
CA PHE A 125 -6.56 1.82 18.16
C PHE A 125 -5.08 1.54 17.91
N ILE A 126 -4.20 1.89 18.85
CA ILE A 126 -2.76 1.67 18.70
C ILE A 126 -2.45 0.18 18.59
N ALA A 127 -3.02 -0.65 19.47
CA ALA A 127 -2.78 -2.08 19.47
C ALA A 127 -3.31 -2.77 18.19
N VAL A 128 -4.50 -2.38 17.70
CA VAL A 128 -5.03 -2.87 16.42
C VAL A 128 -4.17 -2.41 15.25
N ALA A 129 -3.73 -1.15 15.23
CA ALA A 129 -2.87 -0.63 14.17
C ALA A 129 -1.54 -1.40 14.10
N MET A 130 -0.92 -1.68 15.25
CA MET A 130 0.27 -2.53 15.35
C MET A 130 0.01 -3.93 14.77
N CYS A 131 -1.10 -4.58 15.12
CA CYS A 131 -1.45 -5.89 14.58
C CYS A 131 -1.60 -5.87 13.05
N LEU A 132 -2.27 -4.84 12.49
CA LEU A 132 -2.46 -4.72 11.05
C LEU A 132 -1.15 -4.42 10.31
N LEU A 133 -0.31 -3.54 10.84
CA LEU A 133 1.02 -3.24 10.26
C LEU A 133 1.95 -4.44 10.34
N ALA A 134 1.96 -5.17 11.46
CA ALA A 134 2.70 -6.41 11.59
C ALA A 134 2.21 -7.48 10.60
N MET A 135 0.90 -7.60 10.39
CA MET A 135 0.33 -8.50 9.37
C MET A 135 0.83 -8.15 7.96
N LEU A 136 0.91 -6.87 7.59
CA LEU A 136 1.47 -6.46 6.29
C LEU A 136 2.95 -6.80 6.15
N LYS A 137 3.73 -6.73 7.23
CA LYS A 137 5.14 -7.16 7.26
C LYS A 137 5.26 -8.69 7.11
N LEU A 138 4.31 -9.43 7.67
CA LEU A 138 4.25 -10.91 7.59
C LEU A 138 3.80 -11.45 6.23
N GLN A 139 3.11 -10.66 5.40
CA GLN A 139 2.69 -11.08 4.06
C GLN A 139 3.88 -11.46 3.15
N ASP A 140 5.01 -10.77 3.32
CA ASP A 140 6.24 -11.05 2.59
C ASP A 140 7.44 -10.68 3.47
N VAL A 141 7.79 -11.62 4.36
CA VAL A 141 8.85 -11.42 5.37
C VAL A 141 10.21 -11.18 4.71
N GLU A 142 10.48 -11.82 3.58
CA GLU A 142 11.77 -11.69 2.86
C GLU A 142 11.92 -10.30 2.26
N LYS A 143 10.86 -9.79 1.64
CA LYS A 143 10.86 -8.42 1.11
C LYS A 143 10.89 -7.39 2.23
N PHE A 144 10.17 -7.64 3.33
CA PHE A 144 10.23 -6.80 4.51
C PHE A 144 11.66 -6.73 5.08
N SER A 145 12.28 -7.87 5.38
CA SER A 145 13.60 -7.95 6.01
C SER A 145 14.65 -7.26 5.14
N THR A 146 14.64 -7.49 3.83
CA THR A 146 15.52 -6.83 2.86
C THR A 146 15.35 -5.31 2.90
N MET A 147 14.12 -4.81 2.94
CA MET A 147 13.84 -3.37 3.01
C MET A 147 14.23 -2.78 4.36
N PHE A 148 13.98 -3.50 5.45
CA PHE A 148 14.25 -3.10 6.83
C PHE A 148 15.75 -2.93 7.11
N LEU A 149 16.60 -3.78 6.51
CA LEU A 149 18.06 -3.68 6.56
C LEU A 149 18.62 -2.37 5.98
N ASN A 150 17.86 -1.63 5.17
CA ASN A 150 18.36 -0.38 4.59
C ASN A 150 18.47 0.76 5.62
N TYR A 151 17.72 0.69 6.72
CA TYR A 151 17.67 1.77 7.71
C TYR A 151 17.76 1.29 9.17
N ASP A 152 17.30 0.09 9.50
CA ASP A 152 17.31 -0.35 10.88
C ASP A 152 18.72 -0.71 11.36
N LEU A 153 19.17 -0.06 12.45
CA LEU A 153 20.52 -0.19 12.98
C LEU A 153 20.77 -1.60 13.54
N LEU A 154 19.79 -2.21 14.19
CA LEU A 154 19.94 -3.52 14.80
C LEU A 154 19.84 -4.62 13.74
N ALA A 155 18.91 -4.50 12.79
CA ALA A 155 18.80 -5.43 11.67
C ALA A 155 20.10 -5.46 10.85
N ARG A 156 20.69 -4.28 10.60
CA ARG A 156 21.99 -4.15 9.90
C ARG A 156 23.12 -4.86 10.63
N ARG A 157 23.09 -4.87 11.96
CA ARG A 157 24.11 -5.51 12.80
C ARG A 157 23.86 -7.01 12.93
N TRP A 158 22.60 -7.44 12.97
CA TRP A 158 22.18 -8.83 13.15
C TRP A 158 20.95 -9.13 12.28
N VAL A 159 21.19 -9.63 11.07
CA VAL A 159 20.16 -9.90 10.04
C VAL A 159 18.96 -10.73 10.55
N PRO A 160 19.12 -11.78 11.37
CA PRO A 160 17.99 -12.53 11.90
C PRO A 160 16.95 -11.69 12.65
N TYR A 161 17.36 -10.55 13.24
CA TYR A 161 16.41 -9.60 13.85
C TYR A 161 15.33 -9.13 12.87
N GLY A 162 15.70 -8.86 11.62
CA GLY A 162 14.75 -8.42 10.59
C GLY A 162 13.67 -9.46 10.27
N TYR A 163 13.96 -10.76 10.48
CA TYR A 163 12.99 -11.84 10.32
C TYR A 163 12.11 -12.03 11.56
N ILE A 164 12.67 -11.77 12.75
CA ILE A 164 11.95 -11.92 14.04
C ILE A 164 11.02 -10.72 14.29
N TYR A 165 11.40 -9.53 13.84
CA TYR A 165 10.71 -8.27 14.11
C TYR A 165 9.19 -8.30 13.86
N PRO A 166 8.68 -8.75 12.69
CA PRO A 166 7.24 -8.77 12.41
C PRO A 166 6.45 -9.63 13.40
N PHE A 167 7.04 -10.73 13.86
CA PHE A 167 6.42 -11.63 14.84
C PHE A 167 6.43 -11.02 16.24
N ALA A 168 7.55 -10.40 16.63
CA ALA A 168 7.66 -9.70 17.91
C ALA A 168 6.65 -8.53 17.99
N GLU A 169 6.50 -7.79 16.90
CA GLU A 169 5.53 -6.69 16.81
C GLU A 169 4.08 -7.19 16.85
N LEU A 170 3.74 -8.22 16.08
CA LEU A 170 2.40 -8.83 16.13
C LEU A 170 2.10 -9.35 17.54
N GLY A 171 3.04 -10.10 18.13
CA GLY A 171 2.90 -10.64 19.47
C GLY A 171 2.69 -9.54 20.51
N ALA A 172 3.48 -8.47 20.44
CA ALA A 172 3.29 -7.31 21.31
C ALA A 172 1.92 -6.66 21.10
N GLY A 173 1.52 -6.37 19.86
CA GLY A 173 0.22 -5.76 19.55
C GLY A 173 -0.98 -6.59 20.03
N VAL A 174 -0.95 -7.91 19.82
CA VAL A 174 -2.01 -8.82 20.29
C VAL A 174 -2.09 -8.85 21.81
N LEU A 175 -0.95 -8.97 22.49
CA LEU A 175 -0.90 -8.98 23.96
C LEU A 175 -1.34 -7.64 24.56
N MET A 176 -0.96 -6.52 23.93
CA MET A 176 -1.40 -5.19 24.31
C MET A 176 -2.91 -5.03 24.15
N LEU A 177 -3.48 -5.48 23.03
CA LEU A 177 -4.92 -5.43 22.77
C LEU A 177 -5.71 -6.30 23.77
N ALA A 178 -5.18 -7.48 24.11
CA ALA A 178 -5.79 -8.37 25.09
C ALA A 178 -5.64 -7.87 26.55
N GLY A 179 -4.78 -6.88 26.80
CA GLY A 179 -4.39 -6.49 28.16
C GLY A 179 -3.64 -7.61 28.93
N ALA A 180 -3.09 -8.59 28.22
CA ALA A 180 -2.49 -9.80 28.79
C ALA A 180 -0.95 -9.74 28.73
N LEU A 181 -0.29 -10.40 29.70
CA LEU A 181 1.18 -10.51 29.79
C LEU A 181 1.91 -9.18 29.55
N THR A 182 1.42 -8.08 30.15
CA THR A 182 1.98 -6.75 29.89
C THR A 182 3.43 -6.59 30.38
N TRP A 183 3.86 -7.45 31.32
CA TRP A 183 5.26 -7.58 31.73
C TRP A 183 6.18 -8.05 30.60
N LEU A 184 5.64 -8.74 29.58
CA LEU A 184 6.38 -9.22 28.42
C LEU A 184 6.16 -8.31 27.21
N SER A 185 4.90 -7.93 26.93
CA SER A 185 4.59 -7.14 25.74
C SER A 185 5.13 -5.71 25.81
N ALA A 186 5.10 -5.06 26.98
CA ALA A 186 5.58 -3.68 27.12
C ALA A 186 7.10 -3.56 26.94
N PRO A 187 7.96 -4.40 27.58
CA PRO A 187 9.41 -4.35 27.31
C PRO A 187 9.77 -4.67 25.86
N VAL A 188 9.08 -5.64 25.24
CA VAL A 188 9.30 -5.96 23.82
C VAL A 188 8.96 -4.75 22.94
N ALA A 189 7.79 -4.15 23.13
CA ALA A 189 7.35 -2.96 22.38
C ALA A 189 8.28 -1.75 22.60
N LEU A 190 8.73 -1.51 23.85
CA LEU A 190 9.71 -0.46 24.16
C LEU A 190 11.04 -0.69 23.46
N PHE A 191 11.53 -1.93 23.47
CA PHE A 191 12.81 -2.26 22.88
C PHE A 191 12.77 -2.11 21.35
N ILE A 192 11.82 -2.78 20.68
CA ILE A 192 11.72 -2.73 19.22
C ILE A 192 11.32 -1.34 18.73
N GLY A 193 10.43 -0.65 19.44
CA GLY A 193 9.98 0.70 19.11
C GLY A 193 11.05 1.75 19.38
N GLY A 194 11.81 1.61 20.47
CA GLY A 194 12.93 2.50 20.77
C GLY A 194 14.05 2.38 19.75
N VAL A 195 14.48 1.15 19.44
CA VAL A 195 15.49 0.89 18.39
C VAL A 195 14.99 1.39 17.04
N GLY A 196 13.76 1.06 16.66
CA GLY A 196 13.15 1.50 15.40
C GLY A 196 13.03 3.02 15.29
N ALA A 197 12.61 3.71 16.36
CA ALA A 197 12.53 5.18 16.38
C ALA A 197 13.90 5.82 16.15
N VAL A 198 14.94 5.35 16.84
CA VAL A 198 16.31 5.87 16.67
C VAL A 198 16.83 5.57 15.26
N SER A 199 16.59 4.37 14.74
CA SER A 199 16.93 3.96 13.37
C SER A 199 16.31 4.89 12.32
N VAL A 200 14.99 5.11 12.40
CA VAL A 200 14.25 5.97 11.45
C VAL A 200 14.67 7.43 11.61
N PHE A 201 14.83 7.91 12.85
CA PHE A 201 15.26 9.27 13.12
C PHE A 201 16.62 9.55 12.48
N LYS A 202 17.59 8.65 12.68
CA LYS A 202 18.91 8.76 12.04
C LYS A 202 18.79 8.72 10.52
N ALA A 203 18.11 7.72 9.96
CA ALA A 203 18.06 7.53 8.51
C ALA A 203 17.41 8.72 7.76
N VAL A 204 16.37 9.32 8.35
CA VAL A 204 15.55 10.35 7.70
C VAL A 204 15.99 11.77 8.07
N TYR A 205 16.26 12.05 9.34
CA TYR A 205 16.56 13.42 9.78
C TYR A 205 18.05 13.72 9.79
N VAL A 206 18.91 12.73 10.05
CA VAL A 206 20.37 12.92 10.05
C VAL A 206 20.95 12.61 8.68
N ASP A 207 20.69 11.42 8.16
CA ASP A 207 21.27 10.94 6.89
C ASP A 207 20.51 11.44 5.66
N LYS A 208 19.36 12.12 5.85
CA LYS A 208 18.48 12.68 4.79
C LYS A 208 18.18 11.69 3.66
N ARG A 209 17.98 10.42 3.98
CA ARG A 209 17.74 9.36 2.98
C ARG A 209 16.26 9.32 2.60
N GLU A 210 15.97 9.37 1.31
CA GLU A 210 14.64 9.08 0.78
C GLU A 210 14.43 7.57 0.67
N LEU A 211 13.85 6.99 1.73
CA LEU A 211 13.59 5.55 1.82
C LEU A 211 12.10 5.25 1.78
N LYS A 212 11.77 4.11 1.18
CA LYS A 212 10.42 3.55 1.22
C LYS A 212 10.17 2.86 2.55
N CYS A 213 8.96 3.01 3.07
CA CYS A 213 8.52 2.41 4.31
C CYS A 213 8.37 0.89 4.16
N ALA A 214 9.07 0.11 4.99
CA ALA A 214 8.90 -1.34 5.02
C ALA A 214 7.60 -1.75 5.74
N CYS A 215 6.97 -0.85 6.49
CA CYS A 215 5.83 -1.17 7.35
C CYS A 215 4.55 -1.61 6.62
N VAL A 216 4.51 -1.43 5.30
CA VAL A 216 3.40 -1.86 4.43
C VAL A 216 3.86 -3.01 3.51
N GLY A 217 4.75 -3.89 3.98
CA GLY A 217 5.17 -5.11 3.26
C GLY A 217 6.05 -4.86 2.02
N GLY A 218 6.81 -3.78 2.00
CA GLY A 218 7.83 -3.48 0.96
C GLY A 218 7.32 -3.25 -0.48
N SER A 219 6.02 -3.41 -0.76
CA SER A 219 5.41 -3.25 -2.08
C SER A 219 4.83 -1.86 -2.35
N SER A 220 4.82 -0.99 -1.34
CA SER A 220 4.26 0.36 -1.43
C SER A 220 5.33 1.44 -1.64
N ASN A 221 4.96 2.53 -2.31
CA ASN A 221 5.77 3.75 -2.41
C ASN A 221 5.43 4.73 -1.28
N VAL A 222 5.25 4.22 -0.06
CA VAL A 222 5.03 5.06 1.12
C VAL A 222 6.38 5.59 1.59
N PRO A 223 6.56 6.89 1.81
CA PRO A 223 7.79 7.42 2.37
C PRO A 223 7.93 7.03 3.85
N LEU A 224 9.12 6.58 4.24
CA LEU A 224 9.41 6.03 5.57
C LEU A 224 9.18 7.05 6.70
N GLY A 225 9.57 8.30 6.49
CA GLY A 225 9.81 9.31 7.53
C GLY A 225 8.71 9.48 8.56
N PHE A 226 7.65 10.20 8.20
CA PHE A 226 6.62 10.57 9.17
C PHE A 226 5.82 9.37 9.69
N VAL A 227 5.49 8.43 8.79
CA VAL A 227 4.62 7.29 9.12
C VAL A 227 5.30 6.34 10.10
N SER A 228 6.52 5.90 9.78
CA SER A 228 7.23 4.91 10.61
C SER A 228 7.71 5.52 11.93
N LEU A 229 8.08 6.80 11.95
CA LEU A 229 8.42 7.47 13.20
C LEU A 229 7.20 7.53 14.14
N THR A 230 6.03 7.92 13.62
CA THR A 230 4.81 8.01 14.41
C THR A 230 4.42 6.64 14.96
N GLU A 231 4.50 5.59 14.15
CA GLU A 231 4.28 4.20 14.57
C GLU A 231 5.17 3.79 15.75
N ASN A 232 6.49 3.99 15.64
CA ASN A 232 7.42 3.65 16.71
C ASN A 232 7.16 4.45 18.00
N VAL A 233 6.79 5.74 17.87
CA VAL A 233 6.40 6.57 19.00
C VAL A 233 5.10 6.08 19.65
N MET A 234 4.10 5.66 18.86
CA MET A 234 2.87 5.08 19.40
C MET A 234 3.15 3.78 20.18
N MET A 235 4.02 2.90 19.67
CA MET A 235 4.43 1.67 20.37
C MET A 235 5.07 1.99 21.73
N VAL A 236 6.01 2.94 21.76
CA VAL A 236 6.67 3.37 22.99
C VAL A 236 5.68 4.02 23.95
N GLY A 237 4.83 4.92 23.47
CA GLY A 237 3.82 5.61 24.27
C GLY A 237 2.82 4.65 24.91
N MET A 238 2.32 3.68 24.14
CA MET A 238 1.42 2.65 24.64
C MET A 238 2.10 1.74 25.66
N ALA A 239 3.36 1.37 25.43
CA ALA A 239 4.10 0.56 26.39
C ALA A 239 4.36 1.30 27.71
N VAL A 240 4.69 2.60 27.68
CA VAL A 240 4.81 3.43 28.89
C VAL A 240 3.47 3.55 29.61
N TRP A 241 2.38 3.79 28.88
CA TRP A 241 1.02 3.84 29.45
C TRP A 241 0.66 2.55 30.20
N MET A 242 0.91 1.40 29.57
CA MET A 242 0.64 0.09 30.17
C MET A 242 1.52 -0.23 31.39
N LEU A 243 2.73 0.34 31.45
CA LEU A 243 3.61 0.21 32.63
C LEU A 243 3.22 1.18 33.74
N ALA A 244 2.70 2.37 33.40
CA ALA A 244 2.33 3.40 34.37
C ALA A 244 0.97 3.17 35.04
N ILE A 245 0.04 2.48 34.37
CA ILE A 245 -1.31 2.20 34.87
C ILE A 245 -1.40 0.83 35.58
N ARG A 246 -0.29 0.09 35.59
CA ARG A 246 -0.22 -1.20 36.26
C ARG A 246 0.05 -1.11 37.75
#